data_AF-A0A2T1FV53-F1
#
_entry.id   AF-A0A2T1FV53-F1
#
_cell.length_a   1.000
_cell.length_b   1.000
_cell.length_c   1.000
_cell.angle_alpha   90.00
_cell.angle_beta   90.00
_cell.angle_gamma   90.00
#
_symmetry.space_group_name_H-M   'P 1'
#
loop_
_entity.id
_entity.type
_entity.pdbx_description
1 polymer ?
#
loop_
_entity_poly.entity_id
_entity_poly.type
_entity_poly.pdbx_seq_one_letter_code
_entity_poly.pdbx_strand_id
1 'polypeptide(L)'
;MGCQVNDNLWVPARKLIWDESGYRSGNVKGAIQAIINSSIFHNYFSLSPLDRIDVTREIPGDFSRRMPLDRPEEMPQHLPHLGLSADLLDPIAYVARSGGYKQTDSFDVFPEIDPDSDGCYYFYFGLRELHLLPELKSTLSTLKSGDKIAVRGKEAIHIATNLTLGLLPGYIVAMDNENSGLLNLAIERINLGAIYTRHKIICSATCKGFLPFSTPVYQPIGDLYGKV
;
A
#
# COMPACT_ATOMS: atom_id res chain seq x y z
N MET A 1 6.92 1.31 -3.28
CA MET A 1 5.94 2.11 -4.06
C MET A 1 5.61 1.35 -5.34
N GLY A 2 4.33 1.25 -5.70
CA GLY A 2 3.89 0.68 -6.97
C GLY A 2 2.84 1.54 -7.64
N CYS A 3 2.46 1.18 -8.85
CA CYS A 3 1.47 1.93 -9.62
C CYS A 3 0.44 1.00 -10.26
N GLN A 4 -0.80 1.49 -10.32
CA GLN A 4 -1.85 0.88 -11.14
C GLN A 4 -1.62 1.31 -12.59
N VAL A 5 -1.21 0.34 -13.43
CA VAL A 5 -0.91 0.56 -14.85
C VAL A 5 -2.18 0.59 -15.69
N ASN A 6 -3.09 -0.34 -15.42
CA ASN A 6 -4.44 -0.41 -16.01
C ASN A 6 -5.37 -1.21 -15.09
N ASP A 7 -6.58 -1.54 -15.54
CA ASP A 7 -7.59 -2.22 -14.71
C ASP A 7 -7.19 -3.61 -14.22
N ASN A 8 -6.24 -4.28 -14.87
CA ASN A 8 -5.84 -5.65 -14.53
C ASN A 8 -4.37 -5.77 -14.12
N LEU A 9 -3.60 -4.68 -14.21
CA LEU A 9 -2.16 -4.69 -13.95
C LEU A 9 -1.79 -3.62 -12.94
N TRP A 10 -1.29 -4.09 -11.81
CA TRP A 10 -0.55 -3.29 -10.84
C TRP A 10 0.89 -3.83 -10.79
N VAL A 11 1.87 -2.93 -10.67
CA VAL A 11 3.28 -3.33 -10.58
C VAL A 11 4.03 -2.51 -9.51
N PRO A 12 5.02 -3.10 -8.83
CA PRO A 12 5.95 -2.33 -8.02
C PRO A 12 6.83 -1.48 -8.95
N ALA A 13 7.16 -0.27 -8.54
CA ALA A 13 7.84 0.70 -9.41
C ALA A 13 9.11 1.27 -8.80
N ARG A 14 9.09 1.61 -7.50
CA ARG A 14 10.24 2.18 -6.79
C ARG A 14 10.35 1.57 -5.39
N LYS A 15 11.59 1.38 -4.93
CA LYS A 15 11.92 0.93 -3.58
C LYS A 15 12.69 2.05 -2.86
N LEU A 16 12.40 2.20 -1.57
CA LEU A 16 13.11 3.08 -0.64
C LEU A 16 13.65 2.18 0.48
N ILE A 17 14.93 2.28 0.77
CA ILE A 17 15.57 1.70 1.96
C ILE A 17 16.28 2.82 2.72
N TRP A 18 16.59 2.58 3.99
CA TRP A 18 17.34 3.54 4.81
C TRP A 18 18.21 2.81 5.82
N ASP A 19 19.30 3.48 6.19
CA ASP A 19 20.21 3.08 7.25
C ASP A 19 20.83 4.34 7.89
N GLU A 20 21.88 4.18 8.70
CA GLU A 20 22.59 5.29 9.34
C GLU A 20 23.21 6.29 8.33
N SER A 21 23.46 5.88 7.10
CA SER A 21 24.02 6.72 6.02
C SER A 21 22.97 7.58 5.32
N GLY A 22 21.69 7.32 5.56
CA GLY A 22 20.55 8.04 5.00
C GLY A 22 19.61 7.14 4.21
N TYR A 23 18.89 7.75 3.27
CA TYR A 23 17.89 7.11 2.43
C TYR A 23 18.46 6.77 1.06
N ARG A 24 18.14 5.58 0.55
CA ARG A 24 18.46 5.16 -0.82
C ARG A 24 17.18 4.77 -1.54
N SER A 25 16.99 5.27 -2.75
CA SER A 25 15.83 4.92 -3.56
C SER A 25 16.20 4.64 -5.01
N GLY A 26 15.44 3.76 -5.65
CA GLY A 26 15.66 3.38 -7.04
C GLY A 26 14.47 2.66 -7.64
N ASN A 27 14.48 2.53 -8.97
CA ASN A 27 13.44 1.77 -9.66
C ASN A 27 13.64 0.26 -9.44
N VAL A 28 12.52 -0.47 -9.43
CA VAL A 28 12.50 -1.94 -9.43
C VAL A 28 12.07 -2.46 -10.80
N LYS A 29 12.30 -3.76 -11.06
CA LYS A 29 12.03 -4.38 -12.36
C LYS A 29 10.58 -4.22 -12.84
N GLY A 30 9.60 -4.10 -11.93
CA GLY A 30 8.21 -3.82 -12.28
C GLY A 30 8.00 -2.47 -12.98
N ALA A 31 8.90 -1.48 -12.82
CA ALA A 31 8.85 -0.23 -13.57
C ALA A 31 8.97 -0.46 -15.09
N ILE A 32 9.71 -1.49 -15.51
CA ILE A 32 9.82 -1.87 -16.93
C ILE A 32 8.45 -2.30 -17.47
N GLN A 33 7.67 -3.04 -16.69
CA GLN A 33 6.31 -3.42 -17.08
C GLN A 33 5.39 -2.19 -17.17
N ALA A 34 5.51 -1.23 -16.25
CA ALA A 34 4.77 0.02 -16.32
C ALA A 34 5.08 0.80 -17.61
N ILE A 35 6.36 0.90 -17.97
CA ILE A 35 6.83 1.57 -19.21
C ILE A 35 6.26 0.90 -20.46
N ILE A 36 6.30 -0.43 -20.54
CA ILE A 36 5.83 -1.18 -21.70
C ILE A 36 4.31 -1.03 -21.89
N ASN A 37 3.56 -0.98 -20.79
CA ASN A 37 2.10 -1.08 -20.81
C ASN A 37 1.37 0.27 -20.64
N SER A 38 2.08 1.39 -20.50
CA SER A 38 1.46 2.70 -20.32
C SER A 38 2.35 3.84 -20.81
N SER A 39 1.81 4.68 -21.71
CA SER A 39 2.49 5.89 -22.19
C SER A 39 2.72 6.92 -21.09
N ILE A 40 1.82 6.98 -20.09
CA ILE A 40 1.96 7.87 -18.93
C ILE A 40 3.19 7.45 -18.12
N PHE A 41 3.33 6.15 -17.82
CA PHE A 41 4.47 5.65 -17.06
C PHE A 41 5.75 5.60 -17.88
N HIS A 42 5.66 5.38 -19.20
CA HIS A 42 6.79 5.56 -20.11
C HIS A 42 7.38 6.96 -19.97
N ASN A 43 6.54 8.00 -20.03
CA ASN A 43 6.98 9.38 -19.89
C ASN A 43 7.48 9.70 -18.48
N TYR A 44 6.93 9.05 -17.45
CA TYR A 44 7.36 9.27 -16.07
C TYR A 44 8.74 8.67 -15.77
N PHE A 45 8.95 7.39 -16.12
CA PHE A 45 10.18 6.67 -15.76
C PHE A 45 11.33 6.88 -16.76
N SER A 46 11.05 7.21 -18.02
CA SER A 46 12.11 7.39 -19.04
C SER A 46 12.85 8.73 -18.93
N LEU A 47 12.52 9.58 -17.94
CA LEU A 47 13.21 10.87 -17.71
C LEU A 47 14.60 10.71 -17.08
N SER A 48 14.95 9.51 -16.63
CA SER A 48 16.25 9.21 -16.02
C SER A 48 16.62 7.74 -16.23
N PRO A 49 17.92 7.39 -16.15
CA PRO A 49 18.34 5.99 -16.20
C PRO A 49 17.61 5.14 -15.14
N LEU A 50 17.12 3.97 -15.54
CA LEU A 50 16.30 3.13 -14.65
C LEU A 50 17.11 2.51 -13.50
N ASP A 51 18.41 2.30 -13.71
CA ASP A 51 19.38 1.77 -12.75
C ASP A 51 19.94 2.85 -11.79
N ARG A 52 19.54 4.11 -11.97
CA ARG A 52 19.93 5.20 -11.06
C ARG A 52 19.44 4.93 -9.64
N ILE A 53 20.37 5.04 -8.69
CA ILE A 53 20.10 5.04 -7.25
C ILE A 53 20.31 6.46 -6.72
N ASP A 54 19.27 7.01 -6.11
CA ASP A 54 19.32 8.30 -5.42
C ASP A 54 19.65 8.08 -3.94
N VAL A 55 20.66 8.79 -3.43
CA VAL A 55 21.07 8.75 -2.01
C VAL A 55 20.88 10.13 -1.40
N THR A 56 20.12 10.22 -0.31
CA THR A 56 19.74 11.49 0.33
C THR A 56 19.77 11.38 1.86
N ARG A 57 19.99 12.51 2.56
CA ARG A 57 19.87 12.55 4.03
C ARG A 57 18.42 12.63 4.51
N GLU A 58 17.56 13.19 3.67
CA GLU A 58 16.13 13.34 3.92
C GLU A 58 15.32 12.38 3.05
N ILE A 59 14.07 12.12 3.41
CA ILE A 59 13.18 11.24 2.65
C ILE A 59 12.98 11.84 1.24
N PRO A 60 13.21 11.06 0.16
CA PRO A 60 13.01 11.53 -1.20
C PRO A 60 11.59 12.07 -1.46
N GLY A 61 11.47 13.12 -2.25
CA GLY A 61 10.21 13.88 -2.41
C GLY A 61 9.05 13.09 -3.04
N ASP A 62 9.34 12.03 -3.80
CA ASP A 62 8.35 11.07 -4.28
C ASP A 62 7.72 10.25 -3.15
N PHE A 63 8.44 10.03 -2.04
CA PHE A 63 7.94 9.40 -0.83
C PHE A 63 7.43 10.42 0.21
N SER A 64 8.17 11.49 0.49
CA SER A 64 7.84 12.47 1.55
C SER A 64 6.45 13.07 1.38
N ARG A 65 6.07 13.40 0.14
CA ARG A 65 4.78 14.04 -0.15
C ARG A 65 3.57 13.13 0.03
N ARG A 66 3.82 11.84 0.29
CA ARG A 66 2.82 10.81 0.59
C ARG A 66 2.76 10.52 2.09
N MET A 67 3.74 11.00 2.84
CA MET A 67 3.90 10.86 4.28
C MET A 67 3.23 12.02 5.01
N PRO A 68 2.92 11.85 6.31
CA PRO A 68 2.21 12.88 7.07
C PRO A 68 3.07 14.12 7.34
N LEU A 69 4.39 14.03 7.15
CA LEU A 69 5.36 15.10 7.36
C LEU A 69 5.06 16.36 6.51
N ASP A 70 4.55 16.17 5.30
CA ASP A 70 4.19 17.27 4.40
C ASP A 70 2.71 17.72 4.59
N ARG A 71 1.99 17.18 5.60
CA ARG A 71 0.57 17.49 5.94
C ARG A 71 0.28 17.44 7.45
N PRO A 72 1.03 18.17 8.29
CA PRO A 72 0.94 18.08 9.74
C PRO A 72 -0.45 18.42 10.29
N GLU A 73 -1.22 19.28 9.62
CA GLU A 73 -2.57 19.68 10.00
C GLU A 73 -3.61 18.56 9.84
N GLU A 74 -3.39 17.61 8.93
CA GLU A 74 -4.28 16.46 8.73
C GLU A 74 -4.01 15.34 9.74
N MET A 75 -2.83 15.33 10.37
CA MET A 75 -2.38 14.24 11.25
C MET A 75 -3.32 13.98 12.43
N PRO A 76 -3.76 14.98 13.22
CA PRO A 76 -4.61 14.73 14.38
C PRO A 76 -5.95 14.07 14.01
N GLN A 77 -6.45 14.34 12.80
CA GLN A 77 -7.68 13.77 12.30
C GLN A 77 -7.47 12.38 11.67
N HIS A 78 -6.32 12.15 11.03
CA HIS A 78 -6.07 10.91 10.28
C HIS A 78 -5.49 9.79 11.17
N LEU A 79 -4.58 10.11 12.08
CA LEU A 79 -3.86 9.11 12.90
C LEU A 79 -4.81 8.20 13.69
N PRO A 80 -5.85 8.71 14.40
CA PRO A 80 -6.78 7.84 15.12
C PRO A 80 -7.53 6.87 14.20
N HIS A 81 -7.90 7.31 12.99
CA HIS A 81 -8.59 6.49 12.01
C HIS A 81 -7.69 5.38 11.43
N LEU A 82 -6.38 5.63 11.35
CA LEU A 82 -5.38 4.62 10.98
C LEU A 82 -5.01 3.69 12.15
N GLY A 83 -5.54 3.93 13.35
CA GLY A 83 -5.15 3.21 14.57
C GLY A 83 -3.70 3.49 14.97
N LEU A 84 -3.22 4.69 14.67
CA LEU A 84 -1.89 5.18 14.98
C LEU A 84 -1.98 6.17 16.15
N SER A 85 -0.93 6.22 16.97
CA SER A 85 -0.86 7.17 18.08
C SER A 85 -0.72 8.60 17.56
N ALA A 86 -1.25 9.58 18.30
CA ALA A 86 -1.21 10.99 17.90
C ALA A 86 0.21 11.59 17.96
N ASP A 87 1.10 10.98 18.73
CA ASP A 87 2.52 11.31 18.85
C ASP A 87 3.40 10.52 17.87
N LEU A 88 2.80 9.74 16.95
CA LEU A 88 3.56 8.93 16.03
C LEU A 88 4.36 9.80 15.06
N LEU A 89 5.68 9.79 15.26
CA LEU A 89 6.70 10.37 14.36
C LEU A 89 7.26 9.35 13.35
N ASP A 90 6.55 8.25 13.12
CA ASP A 90 6.91 7.24 12.13
C ASP A 90 6.14 7.46 10.81
N PRO A 91 6.74 8.14 9.82
CA PRO A 91 6.11 8.39 8.54
C PRO A 91 5.90 7.10 7.73
N ILE A 92 6.69 6.04 7.98
CA ILE A 92 6.61 4.75 7.28
C ILE A 92 5.35 4.00 7.75
N ALA A 93 5.14 3.92 9.06
CA ALA A 93 3.92 3.33 9.63
C ALA A 93 2.66 4.06 9.14
N TYR A 94 2.71 5.39 8.99
CA TYR A 94 1.60 6.14 8.41
C TYR A 94 1.29 5.74 6.97
N VAL A 95 2.30 5.74 6.08
CA VAL A 95 2.07 5.42 4.66
C VAL A 95 1.69 3.98 4.44
N ALA A 96 2.19 3.07 5.27
CA ALA A 96 1.80 1.66 5.22
C ALA A 96 0.29 1.48 5.39
N ARG A 97 -0.32 2.18 6.35
CA ARG A 97 -1.76 2.06 6.63
C ARG A 97 -2.61 2.93 5.71
N SER A 98 -2.14 4.14 5.44
CA SER A 98 -2.88 5.10 4.62
C SER A 98 -2.80 4.80 3.13
N GLY A 99 -1.82 4.00 2.69
CA GLY A 99 -1.47 3.72 1.29
C GLY A 99 -0.69 4.85 0.60
N GLY A 100 -0.39 5.95 1.32
CA GLY A 100 0.34 7.10 0.75
C GLY A 100 -0.38 7.78 -0.42
N TYR A 101 -1.71 7.66 -0.50
CA TYR A 101 -2.48 8.11 -1.66
C TYR A 101 -2.44 9.62 -1.86
N LYS A 102 -2.30 10.01 -3.13
CA LYS A 102 -2.60 11.36 -3.60
C LYS A 102 -3.79 11.32 -4.54
N GLN A 103 -4.62 12.37 -4.52
CA GLN A 103 -5.78 12.45 -5.43
C GLN A 103 -5.36 12.53 -6.91
N THR A 104 -4.14 12.97 -7.18
CA THR A 104 -3.64 13.29 -8.51
C THR A 104 -2.88 12.16 -9.20
N ASP A 105 -2.66 11.02 -8.54
CA ASP A 105 -1.90 9.90 -9.14
C ASP A 105 -2.38 8.52 -8.66
N SER A 106 -1.90 7.48 -9.34
CA SER A 106 -2.25 6.08 -9.11
C SER A 106 -1.16 5.29 -8.39
N PHE A 107 -0.30 5.97 -7.62
CA PHE A 107 0.75 5.32 -6.85
C PHE A 107 0.27 4.90 -5.47
N ASP A 108 0.69 3.70 -5.07
CA ASP A 108 0.50 3.14 -3.74
C ASP A 108 1.86 3.02 -3.05
N VAL A 109 1.93 3.41 -1.78
CA VAL A 109 3.07 3.10 -0.91
C VAL A 109 2.64 2.01 0.05
N PHE A 110 3.46 0.96 0.12
CA PHE A 110 3.25 -0.21 0.96
C PHE A 110 4.60 -0.59 1.57
N PRO A 111 4.61 -1.14 2.80
CA PRO A 111 5.84 -1.50 3.48
C PRO A 111 6.34 -2.86 2.96
N GLU A 112 7.66 -3.02 2.98
CA GLU A 112 8.27 -4.34 3.08
C GLU A 112 8.35 -4.65 4.58
N ILE A 113 7.80 -5.79 4.98
CA ILE A 113 7.66 -6.16 6.38
C ILE A 113 8.45 -7.42 6.68
N ASP A 114 9.04 -7.45 7.87
CA ASP A 114 9.63 -8.66 8.42
C ASP A 114 8.53 -9.55 9.03
N PRO A 115 8.70 -10.88 9.01
CA PRO A 115 7.80 -11.77 9.71
C PRO A 115 7.99 -11.65 11.22
N ASP A 116 6.95 -12.04 11.97
CA ASP A 116 7.05 -12.25 13.41
C ASP A 116 7.90 -13.48 13.77
N SER A 117 8.01 -13.77 15.07
CA SER A 117 8.76 -14.91 15.59
C SER A 117 8.27 -16.27 15.09
N ASP A 118 7.02 -16.36 14.62
CA ASP A 118 6.41 -17.57 14.09
C ASP A 118 6.49 -17.65 12.56
N GLY A 119 7.17 -16.71 11.91
CA GLY A 119 7.28 -16.63 10.46
C GLY A 119 6.02 -16.09 9.78
N CYS A 120 5.12 -15.45 10.53
CA CYS A 120 3.90 -14.85 9.98
C CYS A 120 4.13 -13.38 9.63
N TYR A 121 3.70 -13.00 8.44
CA TYR A 121 3.72 -11.61 7.98
C TYR A 121 2.38 -10.96 8.31
N TYR A 122 2.41 -9.74 8.85
CA TYR A 122 1.21 -8.99 9.21
C TYR A 122 1.33 -7.52 8.81
N PHE A 123 0.35 -7.03 8.06
CA PHE A 123 0.32 -5.63 7.66
C PHE A 123 -1.11 -5.12 7.46
N TYR A 124 -1.26 -3.80 7.59
CA TYR A 124 -2.53 -3.11 7.49
C TYR A 124 -2.69 -2.43 6.13
N PHE A 125 -3.93 -2.27 5.70
CA PHE A 125 -4.26 -1.52 4.50
C PHE A 125 -5.67 -0.93 4.58
N GLY A 126 -5.92 0.17 3.88
CA GLY A 126 -7.25 0.74 3.70
C GLY A 126 -7.93 0.27 2.42
N LEU A 127 -9.25 0.05 2.48
CA LEU A 127 -10.06 -0.16 1.27
C LEU A 127 -10.26 1.17 0.51
N ARG A 128 -10.31 1.07 -0.81
CA ARG A 128 -10.58 2.20 -1.72
C ARG A 128 -12.04 2.20 -2.18
N GLU A 129 -12.47 3.35 -2.68
CA GLU A 129 -13.76 3.51 -3.37
C GLU A 129 -14.99 3.07 -2.56
N LEU A 130 -14.95 3.25 -1.24
CA LEU A 130 -16.07 2.95 -0.33
C LEU A 130 -17.36 3.72 -0.66
N HIS A 131 -17.28 4.80 -1.45
CA HIS A 131 -18.46 5.55 -1.91
C HIS A 131 -19.35 4.73 -2.86
N LEU A 132 -18.85 3.61 -3.40
CA LEU A 132 -19.62 2.67 -4.20
C LEU A 132 -20.59 1.82 -3.35
N LEU A 133 -20.44 1.82 -2.02
CA LEU A 133 -21.36 1.12 -1.14
C LEU A 133 -22.72 1.83 -1.08
N PRO A 134 -23.82 1.13 -1.45
CA PRO A 134 -25.16 1.65 -1.20
C PRO A 134 -25.36 1.80 0.30
N GLU A 135 -25.96 2.93 0.68
CA GLU A 135 -26.23 3.26 2.08
C GLU A 135 -25.03 3.04 3.01
N LEU A 136 -23.86 3.55 2.62
CA LEU A 136 -22.57 3.34 3.30
C LEU A 136 -22.67 3.30 4.84
N LYS A 137 -23.39 4.23 5.47
CA LYS A 137 -23.52 4.27 6.94
C LYS A 137 -24.25 3.05 7.52
N SER A 138 -25.36 2.62 6.92
CA SER A 138 -26.10 1.42 7.39
C SER A 138 -25.25 0.18 7.16
N THR A 139 -24.63 0.05 5.98
CA THR A 139 -23.69 -1.02 5.66
C THR A 139 -22.56 -1.12 6.69
N LEU A 140 -21.83 -0.03 6.94
CA LEU A 140 -20.71 -0.03 7.87
C LEU A 140 -21.13 -0.40 9.30
N SER A 141 -22.36 -0.08 9.71
CA SER A 141 -22.87 -0.42 11.05
C SER A 141 -23.11 -1.92 11.27
N THR A 142 -23.18 -2.70 10.18
CA THR A 142 -23.35 -4.17 10.25
C THR A 142 -22.04 -4.93 10.34
N LEU A 143 -20.93 -4.29 9.95
CA LEU A 143 -19.60 -4.89 9.92
C LEU A 143 -18.97 -4.90 11.31
N LYS A 144 -18.08 -5.85 11.57
CA LYS A 144 -17.36 -6.01 12.83
C LYS A 144 -15.86 -6.21 12.59
N SER A 145 -15.06 -5.81 13.58
CA SER A 145 -13.65 -6.20 13.61
C SER A 145 -13.53 -7.73 13.67
N GLY A 146 -12.59 -8.28 12.91
CA GLY A 146 -12.40 -9.71 12.71
C GLY A 146 -13.19 -10.33 11.55
N ASP A 147 -14.16 -9.60 10.98
CA ASP A 147 -14.92 -10.08 9.82
C ASP A 147 -14.00 -10.39 8.65
N LYS A 148 -14.22 -11.53 7.99
CA LYS A 148 -13.34 -12.03 6.93
C LYS A 148 -13.68 -11.43 5.57
N ILE A 149 -12.64 -11.18 4.78
CA ILE A 149 -12.72 -10.62 3.45
C ILE A 149 -12.15 -11.62 2.45
N ALA A 150 -12.84 -11.83 1.33
CA ALA A 150 -12.35 -12.56 0.17
C ALA A 150 -11.97 -11.59 -0.95
N VAL A 151 -11.00 -12.01 -1.78
CA VAL A 151 -10.58 -11.28 -2.97
C VAL A 151 -11.41 -11.76 -4.16
N ARG A 152 -12.05 -10.85 -4.90
CA ARG A 152 -12.71 -11.14 -6.19
C ARG A 152 -12.29 -10.12 -7.23
N GLY A 153 -11.26 -10.45 -8.01
CA GLY A 153 -10.59 -9.46 -8.85
C GLY A 153 -9.99 -8.35 -7.98
N LYS A 154 -10.48 -7.11 -8.11
CA LYS A 154 -10.09 -5.99 -7.25
C LYS A 154 -10.99 -5.77 -6.04
N GLU A 155 -12.11 -6.47 -5.98
CA GLU A 155 -13.12 -6.24 -4.96
C GLU A 155 -12.78 -6.95 -3.65
N ALA A 156 -13.00 -6.23 -2.55
CA ALA A 156 -13.03 -6.79 -1.21
C ALA A 156 -14.45 -7.28 -0.91
N ILE A 157 -14.64 -8.60 -0.84
CA ILE A 157 -15.96 -9.19 -0.58
C ILE A 157 -16.06 -9.59 0.89
N HIS A 158 -17.03 -9.06 1.62
CA HIS A 158 -17.33 -9.54 2.97
C HIS A 158 -17.88 -10.97 2.90
N ILE A 159 -17.18 -11.94 3.51
CA ILE A 159 -17.51 -13.36 3.35
C ILE A 159 -18.90 -13.70 3.92
N ALA A 160 -19.25 -13.15 5.09
CA ALA A 160 -20.49 -13.52 5.76
C ALA A 160 -21.76 -13.05 5.03
N THR A 161 -21.69 -11.94 4.29
CA THR A 161 -22.84 -11.35 3.60
C THR A 161 -22.70 -11.34 2.07
N ASN A 162 -21.55 -11.75 1.53
CA ASN A 162 -21.18 -11.66 0.11
C ASN A 162 -21.28 -10.23 -0.47
N LEU A 163 -21.17 -9.22 0.39
CA LEU A 163 -21.25 -7.80 0.01
C LEU A 163 -19.89 -7.29 -0.46
N THR A 164 -19.84 -6.61 -1.60
CA THR A 164 -18.65 -5.86 -2.04
C THR A 164 -18.46 -4.63 -1.16
N LEU A 165 -17.37 -4.60 -0.37
CA LEU A 165 -17.07 -3.51 0.56
C LEU A 165 -16.35 -2.33 -0.09
N GLY A 166 -15.69 -2.55 -1.23
CA GLY A 166 -14.86 -1.57 -1.92
C GLY A 166 -13.74 -2.26 -2.69
N LEU A 167 -12.71 -1.50 -3.06
CA LEU A 167 -11.58 -2.03 -3.82
C LEU A 167 -10.34 -2.23 -2.93
N LEU A 168 -9.64 -3.32 -3.17
CA LEU A 168 -8.34 -3.62 -2.58
C LEU A 168 -7.26 -2.73 -3.23
N PRO A 169 -6.21 -2.37 -2.46
CA PRO A 169 -4.98 -1.83 -3.03
C PRO A 169 -4.36 -2.81 -4.03
N GLY A 170 -3.68 -2.30 -5.05
CA GLY A 170 -3.18 -3.15 -6.14
C GLY A 170 -2.14 -4.17 -5.68
N TYR A 171 -1.32 -3.81 -4.67
CA TYR A 171 -0.34 -4.74 -4.08
C TYR A 171 -0.98 -5.91 -3.32
N ILE A 172 -2.19 -5.74 -2.75
CA ILE A 172 -2.92 -6.84 -2.11
C ILE A 172 -3.43 -7.82 -3.18
N VAL A 173 -4.00 -7.28 -4.27
CA VAL A 173 -4.49 -8.08 -5.38
C VAL A 173 -3.34 -8.84 -6.06
N ALA A 174 -2.20 -8.16 -6.27
CA ALA A 174 -1.00 -8.79 -6.82
C ALA A 174 -0.51 -9.94 -5.92
N MET A 175 -0.45 -9.71 -4.61
CA MET A 175 -0.02 -10.74 -3.65
C MET A 175 -0.97 -11.94 -3.61
N ASP A 176 -2.29 -11.71 -3.64
CA ASP A 176 -3.28 -12.79 -3.69
C ASP A 176 -3.19 -13.59 -4.99
N ASN A 177 -3.00 -12.93 -6.14
CA ASN A 177 -2.79 -13.60 -7.42
C ASN A 177 -1.52 -14.46 -7.43
N GLU A 178 -0.43 -13.97 -6.81
CA GLU A 178 0.84 -14.70 -6.71
C GLU A 178 0.77 -15.89 -5.74
N ASN A 179 -0.12 -15.84 -4.73
CA ASN A 179 -0.13 -16.76 -3.58
C ASN A 179 -1.54 -17.25 -3.23
N SER A 180 -2.38 -17.50 -4.24
CA SER A 180 -3.82 -17.70 -4.09
C SER A 180 -4.18 -18.67 -2.96
N GLY A 181 -5.00 -18.19 -2.02
CA GLY A 181 -5.46 -18.96 -0.86
C GLY A 181 -4.54 -18.97 0.36
N LEU A 182 -3.36 -18.33 0.29
CA LEU A 182 -2.44 -18.20 1.44
C LEU A 182 -2.58 -16.86 2.18
N LEU A 183 -3.33 -15.92 1.62
CA LEU A 183 -3.57 -14.62 2.21
C LEU A 183 -4.87 -14.62 3.02
N ASN A 184 -4.76 -14.30 4.32
CA ASN A 184 -5.91 -14.10 5.20
C ASN A 184 -6.19 -12.62 5.34
N LEU A 185 -7.37 -12.19 4.89
CA LEU A 185 -7.82 -10.80 5.00
C LEU A 185 -8.94 -10.66 6.02
N ALA A 186 -8.87 -9.63 6.86
CA ALA A 186 -9.90 -9.32 7.84
C ALA A 186 -10.11 -7.81 7.99
N ILE A 187 -11.31 -7.43 8.40
CA ILE A 187 -11.60 -6.06 8.87
C ILE A 187 -10.92 -5.88 10.22
N GLU A 188 -10.04 -4.90 10.33
CA GLU A 188 -9.43 -4.53 11.59
C GLU A 188 -10.30 -3.48 12.32
N ARG A 189 -10.70 -2.44 11.59
CA ARG A 189 -11.33 -1.25 12.15
C ARG A 189 -12.31 -0.62 11.17
N ILE A 190 -13.41 -0.12 11.73
CA ILE A 190 -14.45 0.61 11.02
C ILE A 190 -14.56 2.01 11.64
N ASN A 191 -14.36 3.04 10.83
CA ASN A 191 -14.38 4.43 11.26
C ASN A 191 -15.69 5.11 10.82
N LEU A 192 -16.77 4.90 11.60
CA LEU A 192 -18.11 5.43 11.30
C LEU A 192 -18.18 6.97 11.28
N GLY A 193 -17.32 7.64 12.05
CA GLY A 193 -17.25 9.11 12.14
C GLY A 193 -16.36 9.76 11.07
N ALA A 194 -15.66 8.96 10.26
CA ALA A 194 -14.74 9.49 9.26
C ALA A 194 -15.51 9.89 7.99
N ILE A 195 -16.15 11.06 8.03
CA ILE A 195 -17.02 11.53 6.94
C ILE A 195 -16.20 11.79 5.67
N TYR A 196 -14.97 12.32 5.82
CA TYR A 196 -14.12 12.80 4.71
C TYR A 196 -12.87 11.96 4.44
N THR A 197 -12.57 10.96 5.27
CA THR A 197 -11.35 10.16 5.06
C THR A 197 -11.61 9.00 4.11
N ARG A 198 -10.57 8.62 3.35
CA ARG A 198 -10.55 7.40 2.53
C ARG A 198 -10.39 6.14 3.40
N HIS A 199 -10.24 6.29 4.70
CA HIS A 199 -9.84 5.24 5.65
C HIS A 199 -11.01 4.74 6.50
N LYS A 200 -12.22 4.66 5.93
CA LYS A 200 -13.41 4.25 6.70
C LYS A 200 -13.40 2.78 7.10
N ILE A 201 -12.71 1.94 6.33
CA ILE A 201 -12.44 0.54 6.66
C ILE A 201 -10.93 0.32 6.56
N ILE A 202 -10.32 -0.03 7.69
CA ILE A 202 -8.96 -0.55 7.75
C ILE A 202 -9.04 -2.05 7.89
N CYS A 203 -8.27 -2.74 7.07
CA CYS A 203 -8.14 -4.17 7.03
C CYS A 203 -6.73 -4.59 7.44
N SER A 204 -6.59 -5.85 7.80
CA SER A 204 -5.32 -6.52 7.99
C SER A 204 -5.17 -7.66 6.98
N ALA A 205 -3.94 -7.89 6.56
CA ALA A 205 -3.51 -9.03 5.77
C ALA A 205 -2.53 -9.84 6.61
N THR A 206 -2.73 -11.15 6.66
CA THR A 206 -1.82 -12.10 7.31
C THR A 206 -1.46 -13.21 6.35
N CYS A 207 -0.18 -13.53 6.23
CA CYS A 207 0.27 -14.65 5.42
C CYS A 207 1.42 -15.40 6.08
N LYS A 208 1.53 -16.69 5.74
CA LYS A 208 2.56 -17.60 6.22
C LYS A 208 2.92 -18.57 5.10
N GLY A 209 4.18 -18.99 5.04
CA GLY A 209 4.64 -20.00 4.08
C GLY A 209 5.13 -19.44 2.74
N PHE A 210 5.11 -18.12 2.55
CA PHE A 210 5.79 -17.44 1.44
C PHE A 210 6.40 -16.12 1.91
N LEU A 211 7.36 -15.60 1.16
CA LEU A 211 7.95 -14.27 1.39
C LEU A 211 7.20 -13.25 0.51
N PRO A 212 6.44 -12.31 1.10
CA PRO A 212 5.79 -11.23 0.36
C PRO A 212 6.78 -10.43 -0.46
N PHE A 213 6.35 -9.96 -1.64
CA PHE A 213 7.11 -9.01 -2.47
C PHE A 213 8.52 -9.51 -2.87
N SER A 214 8.70 -10.82 -2.98
CA SER A 214 10.00 -11.45 -3.27
C SER A 214 10.24 -11.77 -4.75
N THR A 215 9.18 -11.74 -5.56
CA THR A 215 9.26 -12.09 -6.98
C THR A 215 10.19 -11.12 -7.74
N PRO A 216 10.71 -11.50 -8.93
CA PRO A 216 11.69 -10.69 -9.64
C PRO A 216 11.24 -9.24 -9.91
N VAL A 217 9.94 -8.97 -10.05
CA VAL A 217 9.43 -7.61 -10.33
C VAL A 217 9.70 -6.62 -9.20
N TYR A 218 9.85 -7.09 -7.95
CA TYR A 218 10.15 -6.25 -6.79
C TYR A 218 11.66 -5.96 -6.63
N GLN A 219 12.52 -6.64 -7.40
CA GLN A 219 13.96 -6.47 -7.25
C GLN A 219 14.45 -5.15 -7.87
N PRO A 220 15.40 -4.44 -7.23
CA PRO A 220 15.99 -3.24 -7.79
C PRO A 220 16.65 -3.48 -9.15
N ILE A 221 16.65 -2.45 -10.00
CA ILE A 221 17.37 -2.47 -11.28
C ILE A 221 18.85 -2.10 -11.07
N GLY A 222 19.12 -1.10 -10.22
CA GLY A 222 20.47 -0.69 -9.82
C GLY A 222 20.93 -1.33 -8.51
N ASP A 223 22.16 -1.03 -8.09
CA ASP A 223 22.74 -1.50 -6.84
C ASP A 223 22.21 -0.73 -5.61
N LEU A 224 20.92 -0.93 -5.32
CA LEU A 224 20.24 -0.25 -4.21
C LEU A 224 20.87 -0.57 -2.86
N TYR A 225 21.34 -1.81 -2.69
CA TYR A 225 21.91 -2.32 -1.44
C TYR A 225 23.41 -2.12 -1.33
N GLY A 226 24.03 -1.40 -2.28
CA GLY A 226 25.47 -1.33 -2.48
C GLY A 226 26.24 -1.33 -1.16
N LYS A 227 27.00 -2.41 -0.96
CA LYS A 227 28.04 -2.45 0.07
C LYS A 227 29.04 -1.36 -0.30
N VAL A 228 29.24 -0.40 0.59
CA VAL A 228 30.43 0.46 0.53
C VAL A 228 31.66 -0.43 0.55
#